data_AF-A0A8T7ELZ4-F1
#
_entry.id   AF-A0A8T7ELZ4-F1
#
_cell.length_a   1.000
_cell.length_b   1.000
_cell.length_c   1.000
_cell.angle_alpha   90.00
_cell.angle_beta   90.00
_cell.angle_gamma   90.00
#
_symmetry.space_group_name_H-M   'P 1'
#
loop_
_entity.id
_entity.type
_entity.pdbx_description
1 polymer ?
#
loop_
_entity_poly.entity_id
_entity_poly.type
_entity_poly.pdbx_seq_one_letter_code
_entity_poly.pdbx_strand_id
1 'polypeptide(L)'
;MGLNFRPRTPDMWFREGVLPGTPSPDRLPVPVCLLFDLESTICLPAARFTSGDPQVVKRSSATSGALAELPFELIYHDEAPKPAEKDEVLRSRRAQVLVPSPLTLESLQARSGAAVTPRRRTLRIN
;
A
#
# COMPACT_ATOMS: atom_id res chain seq x y z
N MET A 1 6.10 -2.92 -11.91
CA MET A 1 5.37 -1.84 -11.20
C MET A 1 5.09 -2.27 -9.77
N GLY A 2 5.08 -1.36 -8.79
CA GLY A 2 4.74 -1.67 -7.39
C GLY A 2 3.41 -1.03 -6.98
N LEU A 3 2.53 -1.81 -6.36
CA LEU A 3 1.25 -1.39 -5.80
C LEU A 3 1.33 -1.50 -4.29
N ASN A 4 1.11 -0.41 -3.56
CA ASN A 4 1.09 -0.46 -2.10
C ASN A 4 -0.14 -1.22 -1.61
N PHE A 5 0.01 -2.06 -0.58
CA PHE A 5 -1.13 -2.72 0.07
C PHE A 5 -2.11 -1.72 0.71
N ARG A 6 -1.63 -0.51 1.02
CA ARG A 6 -2.43 0.59 1.58
C ARG A 6 -2.18 1.89 0.82
N PRO A 7 -3.18 2.77 0.69
CA PRO A 7 -3.02 4.07 0.04
C PRO A 7 -2.20 5.06 0.88
N ARG A 8 -2.35 5.06 2.22
CA ARG A 8 -1.68 6.02 3.11
C ARG A 8 -0.27 5.58 3.52
N THR A 9 0.67 5.62 2.58
CA THR A 9 2.09 5.35 2.88
C THR A 9 2.75 6.55 3.57
N PRO A 10 3.86 6.34 4.30
CA PRO A 10 4.59 7.43 4.94
C PRO A 10 4.97 8.55 3.96
N ASP A 11 5.38 8.18 2.75
CA ASP A 11 5.82 9.12 1.74
C ASP A 11 4.67 9.99 1.21
N MET A 12 3.44 9.47 1.20
CA MET A 12 2.25 10.23 0.82
C MET A 12 1.85 11.24 1.89
N TRP A 13 1.90 10.88 3.19
CA TRP A 13 1.57 11.79 4.29
C TRP A 13 2.42 13.06 4.29
N PHE A 14 3.71 12.96 3.95
CA PHE A 14 4.57 14.14 3.91
C PHE A 14 4.40 14.98 2.65
N ARG A 15 3.72 14.46 1.62
CA ARG A 15 3.54 15.12 0.32
C ARG A 15 2.13 15.67 0.13
N GLU A 16 1.13 15.09 0.78
CA GLU A 16 -0.28 15.45 0.59
C GLU A 16 -0.66 16.79 1.23
N GLY A 17 -1.66 17.45 0.65
CA GLY A 17 -2.30 18.65 1.21
C GLY A 17 -1.80 19.98 0.65
N VAL A 18 -2.49 21.06 1.05
CA VAL A 18 -2.15 22.44 0.70
C VAL A 18 -1.41 23.06 1.88
N LEU A 19 -0.12 23.34 1.70
CA LEU A 19 0.69 24.02 2.71
C LEU A 19 0.99 25.46 2.26
N PRO A 20 1.01 26.42 3.20
CA PRO A 20 1.46 27.78 2.90
C PRO A 20 2.97 27.77 2.57
N GLY A 21 3.34 28.32 1.42
CA GLY A 21 4.75 28.40 0.99
C GLY A 21 4.93 28.35 -0.52
N THR A 22 6.19 28.28 -0.96
CA THR A 22 6.52 28.11 -2.37
C THR A 22 6.06 26.72 -2.86
N PRO A 23 5.44 26.65 -4.04
CA PRO A 23 5.05 25.37 -4.63
C PRO A 23 6.31 24.52 -4.86
N SER A 24 6.32 23.32 -4.27
CA SER A 24 7.35 22.32 -4.52
C SER A 24 6.78 21.26 -5.47
N PRO A 25 7.55 20.81 -6.48
CA PRO A 25 7.11 19.78 -7.41
C PRO A 25 6.82 18.44 -6.72
N ASP A 26 7.32 18.24 -5.50
CA ASP A 26 7.07 17.02 -4.73
C ASP A 26 5.75 17.05 -3.95
N ARG A 27 5.03 18.18 -3.92
CA ARG A 27 3.75 18.32 -3.20
C ARG A 27 2.58 17.80 -4.04
N LEU A 28 1.64 17.15 -3.38
CA LEU A 28 0.42 16.61 -3.97
C LEU A 28 -0.79 17.26 -3.28
N PRO A 29 -1.37 18.34 -3.83
CA PRO A 29 -2.47 19.05 -3.19
C PRO A 29 -3.66 18.13 -2.88
N VAL A 30 -3.98 17.25 -3.84
CA VAL A 30 -5.02 16.22 -3.71
C VAL A 30 -4.45 14.93 -4.31
N PRO A 31 -4.06 13.94 -3.49
CA PRO A 31 -3.58 12.66 -4.00
C PRO A 31 -4.74 11.89 -4.65
N VAL A 32 -4.54 11.45 -5.89
CA VAL A 32 -5.46 10.54 -6.59
C VAL A 32 -4.84 9.14 -6.57
N CYS A 33 -5.46 8.22 -5.85
CA CYS A 33 -5.04 6.82 -5.79
C CYS A 33 -6.00 5.94 -6.61
N LEU A 34 -5.44 5.10 -7.47
CA LEU A 34 -6.20 4.05 -8.14
C LEU A 34 -6.24 2.81 -7.23
N LEU A 35 -7.44 2.30 -6.98
CA LEU A 35 -7.67 1.10 -6.17
C LEU A 35 -7.89 -0.08 -7.10
N PHE A 36 -6.95 -1.03 -7.05
CA PHE A 36 -7.05 -2.28 -7.79
C PHE A 36 -7.67 -3.36 -6.92
N ASP A 37 -8.38 -4.28 -7.56
CA ASP A 37 -8.90 -5.45 -6.87
C ASP A 37 -7.74 -6.34 -6.39
N LEU A 38 -7.68 -6.56 -5.08
CA LEU A 38 -6.53 -7.25 -4.47
C LEU A 38 -6.45 -8.70 -4.93
N GLU A 39 -7.57 -9.42 -4.95
CA GLU A 39 -7.62 -10.85 -5.30
C GLU A 39 -7.11 -11.08 -6.72
N SER A 40 -7.66 -10.36 -7.70
CA SER A 40 -7.21 -10.45 -9.09
C SER A 40 -5.74 -10.04 -9.25
N THR A 41 -5.24 -9.08 -8.47
CA THR A 41 -3.86 -8.62 -8.54
C THR A 41 -2.87 -9.64 -7.98
N ILE A 42 -3.14 -10.21 -6.80
CA ILE A 42 -2.21 -11.17 -6.15
C ILE A 42 -2.22 -12.53 -6.84
N CYS A 43 -3.29 -12.88 -7.55
CA CYS A 43 -3.42 -14.11 -8.32
C CYS A 43 -2.73 -14.05 -9.69
N LEU A 44 -2.15 -12.91 -10.09
CA LEU A 44 -1.38 -12.84 -11.33
C LEU A 44 -0.17 -13.78 -11.25
N PRO A 45 0.12 -14.60 -12.29
CA PRO A 45 1.14 -15.65 -12.23
C PRO A 45 2.56 -15.19 -11.85
N ALA A 46 2.88 -13.92 -12.10
CA ALA A 46 4.18 -13.33 -11.82
C ALA A 46 4.10 -12.18 -10.80
N ALA A 47 3.01 -12.09 -10.04
CA ALA A 47 2.92 -11.24 -8.88
C ALA A 47 3.97 -11.66 -7.84
N ARG A 48 4.58 -10.67 -7.20
CA ARG A 48 5.50 -10.87 -6.08
C ARG A 48 5.17 -9.92 -4.95
N PHE A 49 5.64 -10.22 -3.76
CA PHE A 49 5.30 -9.46 -2.55
C PHE A 49 6.57 -9.00 -1.85
N THR A 50 6.54 -7.79 -1.30
CA THR A 50 7.60 -7.26 -0.43
C THR A 50 7.01 -6.80 0.89
N SER A 51 7.72 -7.03 1.98
CA SER A 51 7.33 -6.58 3.33
C SER A 51 7.67 -5.11 3.64
N GLY A 52 8.15 -4.38 2.63
CA GLY A 52 8.51 -2.97 2.71
C GLY A 52 8.93 -2.46 1.34
N ASP A 53 9.61 -1.30 1.33
CA ASP A 53 10.11 -0.68 0.10
C ASP A 53 11.04 -1.65 -0.65
N PRO A 54 10.73 -2.01 -1.91
CA PRO A 54 11.54 -2.89 -2.73
C PRO A 54 12.99 -2.42 -2.91
N GLN A 55 13.23 -1.10 -2.93
CA GLN A 55 14.57 -0.51 -3.08
C GLN A 55 15.44 -0.75 -1.84
N VAL A 56 14.80 -0.87 -0.67
CA VAL A 56 15.49 -1.08 0.62
C VAL A 56 15.60 -2.57 0.93
N VAL A 57 14.48 -3.31 0.85
CA VAL A 57 14.42 -4.72 1.28
C VAL A 57 15.11 -5.65 0.28
N LYS A 58 15.12 -5.28 -1.02
CA LYS A 58 15.74 -6.04 -2.14
C LYS A 58 15.36 -7.51 -2.25
N ARG A 59 14.35 -7.96 -1.49
CA ARG A 59 13.81 -9.31 -1.47
C ARG A 59 12.32 -9.25 -1.74
N SER A 60 11.88 -10.13 -2.63
CA SER A 60 10.47 -10.34 -2.94
C SER A 60 10.19 -11.83 -3.04
N SER A 61 8.98 -12.25 -2.69
CA SER A 61 8.53 -13.64 -2.81
C SER A 61 7.32 -13.76 -3.73
N ALA A 62 7.16 -14.90 -4.40
CA ALA A 62 5.98 -15.22 -5.21
C ALA A 62 5.09 -16.28 -4.56
N THR A 63 5.46 -16.80 -3.39
CA THR A 63 4.74 -17.91 -2.75
C THR A 63 3.56 -17.40 -1.91
N SER A 64 2.46 -18.15 -1.93
CA SER A 64 1.28 -17.89 -1.09
C SER A 64 1.64 -17.92 0.40
N GLY A 65 2.51 -18.84 0.82
CA GLY A 65 3.02 -18.88 2.20
C GLY A 65 3.71 -17.57 2.59
N ALA A 66 4.55 -17.00 1.72
CA ALA A 66 5.20 -15.73 2.03
C ALA A 66 4.24 -14.53 2.07
N LEU A 67 3.12 -14.59 1.33
CA LEU A 67 2.05 -13.60 1.46
C LEU A 67 1.38 -13.71 2.83
N ALA A 68 1.08 -14.93 3.30
CA ALA A 68 0.45 -15.16 4.60
C ALA A 68 1.33 -14.70 5.78
N GLU A 69 2.66 -14.79 5.64
CA GLU A 69 3.64 -14.34 6.63
C GLU A 69 3.88 -12.81 6.63
N LEU A 70 3.23 -12.04 5.75
CA LEU A 70 3.36 -10.59 5.79
C LEU A 70 2.74 -10.03 7.08
N PRO A 71 3.38 -9.02 7.70
CA PRO A 71 2.90 -8.45 8.95
C PRO A 71 1.72 -7.49 8.68
N PHE A 72 0.56 -8.02 8.30
CA PHE A 72 -0.60 -7.23 7.88
C PHE A 72 -1.09 -6.27 8.97
N GLU A 73 -0.94 -6.63 10.24
CA GLU A 73 -1.24 -5.74 11.38
C GLU A 73 -0.36 -4.47 11.36
N LEU A 74 0.92 -4.59 10.99
CA LEU A 74 1.83 -3.46 10.86
C LEU A 74 1.64 -2.71 9.54
N ILE A 75 1.36 -3.44 8.45
CA ILE A 75 1.06 -2.85 7.13
C ILE A 75 -0.17 -1.95 7.25
N TYR A 76 -1.27 -2.46 7.80
CA TYR A 76 -2.54 -1.74 7.95
C TYR A 76 -2.69 -1.00 9.29
N HIS A 77 -1.61 -0.88 10.08
CA HIS A 77 -1.63 -0.10 11.31
C HIS A 77 -2.14 1.32 11.03
N ASP A 78 -3.21 1.77 11.69
CA ASP A 78 -3.83 3.07 11.41
C ASP A 78 -3.52 4.15 12.45
N GLU A 79 -2.96 3.77 13.60
CA GLU A 79 -2.63 4.71 14.67
C GLU A 79 -1.24 5.33 14.49
N ALA A 80 -0.97 6.37 15.29
CA ALA A 80 0.38 6.90 15.42
C ALA A 80 1.26 5.84 16.10
N PRO A 81 2.32 5.33 15.44
CA PRO A 81 3.14 4.29 16.04
C PRO A 81 3.92 4.84 17.24
N LYS A 82 4.11 4.02 18.26
CA LYS A 82 4.91 4.39 19.43
C LYS A 82 6.37 4.62 19.01
N PRO A 83 7.14 5.44 19.74
CA PRO A 83 8.53 5.73 19.39
C PRO A 83 9.40 4.48 19.18
N ALA A 84 9.18 3.43 19.97
CA ALA A 84 9.96 2.19 19.90
C ALA A 84 9.68 1.33 18.66
N GLU A 85 8.46 1.40 18.09
CA GLU A 85 8.02 0.56 16.95
C GLU A 85 7.88 1.38 15.66
N LYS A 86 8.14 2.68 15.72
CA LYS A 86 7.91 3.64 14.63
C LYS A 86 8.57 3.20 13.33
N ASP A 87 9.85 2.87 13.37
CA ASP A 87 10.58 2.52 12.15
C ASP A 87 10.07 1.21 11.54
N GLU A 88 9.69 0.25 12.40
CA GLU A 88 9.12 -1.02 11.95
C GLU A 88 7.76 -0.83 11.29
N VAL A 89 6.86 -0.05 11.91
CA VAL A 89 5.54 0.27 11.35
C VAL A 89 5.69 1.04 10.04
N LEU A 90 6.55 2.07 9.99
CA LEU A 90 6.75 2.87 8.77
C LEU A 90 7.38 2.06 7.64
N ARG A 91 8.26 1.10 7.95
CA ARG A 91 8.82 0.18 6.96
C ARG A 91 7.75 -0.77 6.42
N SER A 92 6.97 -1.38 7.31
CA SER A 92 5.89 -2.31 6.94
C SER A 92 4.79 -1.63 6.11
N ARG A 93 4.44 -0.39 6.42
CA ARG A 93 3.48 0.42 5.64
C ARG A 93 3.89 0.66 4.18
N ARG A 94 5.15 0.38 3.81
CA ARG A 94 5.67 0.44 2.43
C ARG A 94 5.66 -0.91 1.71
N ALA A 95 5.02 -1.93 2.29
CA ALA A 95 4.84 -3.23 1.64
C ALA A 95 4.08 -3.08 0.32
N GLN A 96 4.50 -3.86 -0.68
CA GLN A 96 3.98 -3.77 -2.04
C GLN A 96 3.70 -5.13 -2.66
N VAL A 97 2.72 -5.14 -3.56
CA VAL A 97 2.56 -6.14 -4.61
C VAL A 97 3.32 -5.66 -5.85
N LEU A 98 4.29 -6.42 -6.29
CA LEU A 98 5.05 -6.19 -7.51
C LEU A 98 4.40 -6.95 -8.65
N VAL A 99 3.97 -6.24 -9.68
CA VAL A 99 3.43 -6.82 -10.91
C VAL A 99 4.38 -6.56 -12.08
N PRO A 100 4.59 -7.55 -12.97
CA PRO A 100 5.59 -7.47 -14.03
C PRO A 100 5.14 -6.57 -15.20
N SER A 101 3.84 -6.49 -15.44
CA SER A 101 3.22 -5.71 -16.51
C SER A 101 2.27 -4.65 -15.95
N PRO A 102 2.01 -3.56 -16.70
CA PRO A 102 0.92 -2.64 -16.37
C PRO A 102 -0.42 -3.38 -16.24
N LEU A 103 -1.25 -2.94 -15.30
CA LEU A 103 -2.61 -3.46 -15.14
C LEU A 103 -3.58 -2.69 -16.03
N THR A 104 -4.60 -3.37 -16.55
CA THR A 104 -5.69 -2.73 -17.28
C THR A 104 -6.65 -2.05 -16.31
N LEU A 105 -7.42 -1.07 -16.80
CA LEU A 105 -8.44 -0.39 -15.98
C LEU A 105 -9.59 -1.32 -15.59
N GLU A 106 -9.74 -2.47 -16.26
CA GLU A 106 -10.72 -3.50 -15.90
C GLU A 106 -10.46 -4.09 -14.51
N SER A 107 -9.21 -4.04 -14.05
CA SER A 107 -8.81 -4.49 -12.71
C SER A 107 -9.07 -3.45 -11.61
N LEU A 108 -9.62 -2.27 -11.95
CA LEU A 108 -9.98 -1.25 -10.97
C LEU A 108 -11.26 -1.63 -10.25
N GLN A 109 -11.24 -1.50 -8.92
CA GLN A 109 -12.48 -1.45 -8.18
C GLN A 109 -13.10 -0.07 -8.38
N ALA A 110 -14.29 -0.01 -8.99
CA ALA A 110 -15.03 1.23 -9.28
C ALA A 110 -15.50 2.02 -8.03
N ARG A 111 -15.00 1.70 -6.83
CA ARG A 111 -15.25 2.49 -5.63
C ARG A 111 -14.33 3.71 -5.64
N SER A 112 -14.86 4.81 -6.17
CA SER A 112 -14.32 6.16 -6.03
C SER A 112 -14.03 6.46 -4.54
N GLY A 113 -12.77 6.28 -4.14
CA GLY A 113 -12.30 6.54 -2.79
C GLY A 113 -12.02 8.01 -2.55
N ALA A 114 -13.03 8.88 -2.65
CA ALA A 114 -13.00 10.12 -1.87
C ALA A 114 -13.14 9.69 -0.40
N ALA A 115 -12.20 10.09 0.45
CA ALA A 115 -12.04 9.63 1.83
C ALA A 115 -13.38 9.50 2.58
N VAL A 116 -13.90 8.27 2.69
CA VAL A 116 -15.02 7.92 3.57
C VAL A 116 -14.62 6.67 4.34
N THR A 117 -14.40 6.89 5.63
CA THR A 117 -14.29 5.99 6.78
C THR A 117 -14.26 4.48 6.51
N PRO A 118 -13.25 3.74 7.02
CA PRO A 118 -13.18 2.29 6.81
C PRO A 118 -14.28 1.58 7.60
N ARG A 119 -15.27 1.01 6.90
CA ARG A 119 -16.11 -0.04 7.49
C ARG A 119 -15.31 -1.34 7.49
N ARG A 120 -14.95 -1.81 8.69
CA ARG A 120 -14.38 -3.14 8.94
C ARG A 120 -15.23 -4.20 8.23
N ARG A 121 -14.64 -4.90 7.26
CA ARG A 121 -15.12 -6.21 6.82
C ARG A 121 -14.09 -7.22 7.29
N THR A 122 -14.44 -7.91 8.38
CA THR A 122 -13.73 -9.10 8.85
C THR A 122 -13.81 -10.15 7.75
N LEU A 123 -12.68 -10.47 7.13
CA LEU A 123 -12.54 -11.66 6.30
C LEU A 123 -12.60 -12.88 7.23
N ARG A 124 -13.67 -13.68 7.09
CA ARG A 124 -13.70 -15.03 7.65
C ARG A 124 -13.02 -15.95 6.65
N ILE A 125 -11.95 -16.57 7.09
CA ILE A 125 -11.30 -17.69 6.39
C ILE A 125 -11.87 -18.95 7.04
N ASN A 126 -12.41 -19.86 6.23
CA ASN A 126 -12.96 -21.15 6.66
C ASN A 126 -11.86 -22.11 7.12
#